data_AF-A0A954CLM2-F1
#
_entry.id   AF-A0A954CLM2-F1
#
_cell.length_a   1.000
_cell.length_b   1.000
_cell.length_c   1.000
_cell.angle_alpha   90.00
_cell.angle_beta   90.00
_cell.angle_gamma   90.00
#
_symmetry.space_group_name_H-M   'P 1'
#
loop_
_entity.id
_entity.type
_entity.pdbx_description
1 polymer ?
#
loop_
_entity_poly.entity_id
_entity_poly.type
_entity_poly.pdbx_seq_one_letter_code
_entity_poly.pdbx_strand_id
1 'polypeptide(L)'
;MIARKTWREIRLMTVAYTLLIEIMLVPAILLWPKLRREVATFERLMPMQTLKNMMRAIADPDASGAYSAYMSAQMFFKGTNVVGIAGAVLFATALVARERENGTLEFLLSRPYSRTRILLSKFLVVAVALVVPIYLTSWTAIPLSTLVEEQLDFGTVTLAATHASAFVVLFAALTLLCSVVARSQAHTAFAVGAFIVIQVAIYFIQEIRIASLFQLSDFDVYGPILSGNRPFVSVFFGSTVWLLVATAAIVAVAVAQFRRAEP
;
A
#
# COMPACT_ATOMS: atom_id res chain seq x y z
N MET A 1 14.64 3.23 -22.67
CA MET A 1 15.92 2.78 -22.07
C MET A 1 15.91 2.84 -20.54
N ILE A 2 15.61 4.01 -19.93
CA ILE A 2 15.58 4.20 -18.47
C ILE A 2 14.60 3.23 -17.79
N ALA A 3 13.34 3.21 -18.23
CA ALA A 3 12.33 2.31 -17.65
C ALA A 3 12.75 0.83 -17.69
N ARG A 4 13.37 0.38 -18.80
CA ARG A 4 13.88 -0.99 -18.93
C ARG A 4 15.03 -1.29 -17.97
N LYS A 5 15.93 -0.33 -17.74
CA LYS A 5 17.00 -0.44 -16.74
C LYS A 5 16.39 -0.59 -15.34
N THR A 6 15.50 0.34 -14.96
CA THR A 6 14.84 0.33 -13.66
C THR A 6 14.07 -0.96 -13.41
N TRP A 7 13.33 -1.45 -14.41
CA TRP A 7 12.62 -2.73 -14.30
C TRP A 7 13.57 -3.91 -14.06
N ARG A 8 14.70 -3.96 -14.78
CA ARG A 8 15.71 -5.02 -14.57
C ARG A 8 16.28 -5.01 -13.15
N GLU A 9 16.40 -3.85 -12.53
CA GLU A 9 16.92 -3.69 -11.17
C GLU A 9 15.91 -4.18 -10.12
N ILE A 10 14.62 -3.94 -10.32
CA ILE A 10 13.59 -4.25 -9.32
C ILE A 10 12.80 -5.54 -9.57
N ARG A 11 12.84 -6.14 -10.77
CA ARG A 11 11.97 -7.28 -11.15
C ARG A 11 11.99 -8.45 -10.17
N LEU A 12 13.16 -8.80 -9.62
CA LEU A 12 13.27 -9.91 -8.66
C LEU A 12 12.64 -9.53 -7.32
N MET A 13 12.83 -8.28 -6.90
CA MET A 13 12.17 -7.77 -5.70
C MET A 13 10.65 -7.65 -5.90
N THR A 14 10.18 -7.33 -7.10
CA THR A 14 8.75 -7.34 -7.46
C THR A 14 8.16 -8.74 -7.36
N VAL A 15 8.86 -9.78 -7.84
CA VAL A 15 8.44 -11.17 -7.68
C VAL A 15 8.40 -11.55 -6.20
N ALA A 16 9.47 -11.24 -5.44
CA ALA A 16 9.50 -11.51 -4.00
C ALA A 16 8.38 -10.79 -3.24
N TYR A 17 8.10 -9.53 -3.59
CA TYR A 17 6.99 -8.74 -3.06
C TYR A 17 5.63 -9.36 -3.36
N THR A 18 5.42 -9.83 -4.60
CA THR A 18 4.18 -10.53 -5.00
C THR A 18 4.00 -11.81 -4.18
N LEU A 19 5.06 -12.63 -4.10
CA LEU A 19 5.04 -13.86 -3.33
C LEU A 19 4.80 -13.61 -1.84
N LEU A 20 5.37 -12.55 -1.27
CA LEU A 20 5.19 -12.21 0.13
C LEU A 20 3.73 -11.84 0.46
N ILE A 21 3.08 -11.05 -0.38
CA ILE A 21 1.65 -10.73 -0.21
C ILE A 21 0.80 -12.00 -0.37
N GLU A 22 1.10 -12.83 -1.38
CA GLU A 22 0.36 -14.07 -1.62
C GLU A 22 0.52 -15.07 -0.47
N ILE A 23 1.72 -15.23 0.05
CA ILE A 23 2.04 -16.09 1.21
C ILE A 23 1.33 -15.60 2.48
N MET A 24 1.07 -14.29 2.62
CA MET A 24 0.27 -13.78 3.73
C MET A 24 -1.24 -13.98 3.51
N LEU A 25 -1.70 -13.94 2.26
CA LEU A 25 -3.10 -14.05 1.88
C LEU A 25 -3.62 -15.49 1.99
N VAL A 26 -2.90 -16.45 1.42
CA VAL A 26 -3.37 -17.86 1.34
C VAL A 26 -3.68 -18.43 2.72
N PRO A 27 -2.79 -18.33 3.74
CA PRO A 27 -3.10 -18.80 5.09
C PRO A 27 -4.24 -18.00 5.73
N ALA A 28 -4.37 -16.70 5.44
CA ALA A 28 -5.49 -15.92 5.99
C ALA A 28 -6.84 -16.48 5.52
N ILE A 29 -6.96 -16.82 4.23
CA ILE A 29 -8.18 -17.44 3.69
C ILE A 29 -8.39 -18.83 4.30
N LEU A 30 -7.38 -19.71 4.26
CA LEU A 30 -7.52 -21.10 4.73
C LEU A 30 -7.78 -21.22 6.24
N LEU A 31 -7.35 -20.23 7.04
CA LEU A 31 -7.60 -20.20 8.48
C LEU A 31 -8.97 -19.62 8.84
N TRP A 32 -9.75 -19.09 7.88
CA TRP A 32 -11.07 -18.52 8.11
C TRP A 32 -12.02 -19.46 8.88
N PRO A 33 -12.21 -20.74 8.49
CA PRO A 33 -13.18 -21.62 9.18
C PRO A 33 -12.80 -21.92 10.63
N LYS A 34 -11.50 -21.90 10.95
CA LYS A 34 -11.03 -22.04 12.33
C LYS A 34 -11.32 -20.76 13.12
N LEU A 35 -10.95 -19.62 12.55
CA LEU A 35 -11.18 -18.32 13.18
C LEU A 35 -12.67 -18.10 13.46
N ARG A 36 -13.54 -18.35 12.48
CA ARG A 36 -14.99 -18.16 12.60
C ARG A 36 -15.59 -18.90 13.80
N ARG A 37 -15.10 -20.09 14.13
CA ARG A 37 -15.53 -20.88 15.30
C ARG A 37 -15.08 -20.29 16.63
N GLU A 38 -13.99 -19.52 16.65
CA GLU A 38 -13.35 -19.02 17.86
C GLU A 38 -13.57 -17.50 18.08
N VAL A 39 -14.11 -16.78 17.09
CA VAL A 39 -14.24 -15.30 17.09
C VAL A 39 -15.00 -14.76 18.31
N ALA A 40 -16.06 -15.43 18.77
CA ALA A 40 -16.83 -15.02 19.95
C ALA A 40 -16.01 -15.03 21.25
N THR A 41 -14.98 -15.89 21.31
CA THR A 41 -14.04 -15.96 22.44
C THR A 41 -13.02 -14.82 22.37
N PHE A 42 -12.59 -14.43 21.17
CA PHE A 42 -11.60 -13.37 20.96
C PHE A 42 -12.15 -11.94 21.16
N GLU A 43 -13.44 -11.68 20.90
CA GLU A 43 -14.04 -10.34 21.08
C GLU A 43 -13.87 -9.81 22.52
N ARG A 44 -13.98 -10.71 23.51
CA ARG A 44 -13.97 -10.35 24.94
C ARG A 44 -12.61 -9.91 25.47
N LEU A 45 -11.53 -10.14 24.72
CA LEU A 45 -10.16 -9.93 25.16
C LEU A 45 -9.54 -8.63 24.61
N MET A 46 -10.30 -7.84 23.83
CA MET A 46 -9.74 -6.77 23.00
C MET A 46 -10.06 -5.36 23.53
N PRO A 47 -9.04 -4.55 23.91
CA PRO A 47 -9.25 -3.25 24.54
C PRO A 47 -9.56 -2.10 23.56
N MET A 48 -9.33 -2.26 22.26
CA MET A 48 -9.41 -1.16 21.27
C MET A 48 -10.75 -1.11 20.52
N GLN A 49 -11.32 0.09 20.35
CA GLN A 49 -12.66 0.27 19.78
C GLN A 49 -12.73 -0.05 18.28
N THR A 50 -11.75 0.35 17.47
CA THR A 50 -11.68 -0.01 16.03
C THR A 50 -11.61 -1.52 15.85
N LEU A 51 -10.80 -2.16 16.69
CA LEU A 51 -10.62 -3.59 16.67
C LEU A 51 -11.86 -4.33 17.17
N LYS A 52 -12.60 -3.75 18.13
CA LYS A 52 -13.91 -4.21 18.57
C LYS A 52 -14.98 -4.07 17.47
N ASN A 53 -14.99 -2.97 16.71
CA ASN A 53 -15.90 -2.79 15.58
C ASN A 53 -15.63 -3.83 14.49
N MET A 54 -14.36 -4.06 14.16
CA MET A 54 -13.92 -5.13 13.26
C MET A 54 -14.36 -6.51 13.77
N MET A 55 -14.06 -6.83 15.03
CA MET A 55 -14.41 -8.12 15.62
C MET A 55 -15.91 -8.33 15.68
N ARG A 56 -16.71 -7.31 15.98
CA ARG A 56 -18.17 -7.39 15.93
C ARG A 56 -18.68 -7.70 14.53
N ALA A 57 -18.15 -7.00 13.52
CA ALA A 57 -18.49 -7.28 12.13
C ALA A 57 -18.12 -8.71 11.69
N ILE A 58 -17.06 -9.29 12.26
CA ILE A 58 -16.63 -10.67 12.01
C ILE A 58 -17.42 -11.68 12.88
N ALA A 59 -17.87 -11.28 14.08
CA ALA A 59 -18.54 -12.13 15.06
C ALA A 59 -20.01 -12.33 14.77
N ASP A 60 -20.65 -11.40 14.06
CA ASP A 60 -22.08 -11.45 13.76
C ASP A 60 -22.45 -12.78 13.05
N PRO A 61 -23.29 -13.64 13.68
CA PRO A 61 -23.73 -14.93 13.12
C PRO A 61 -24.52 -14.79 11.82
N ASP A 62 -25.29 -13.71 11.69
CA ASP A 62 -26.32 -13.54 10.65
C ASP A 62 -25.85 -12.62 9.51
N ALA A 63 -24.69 -11.98 9.65
CA ALA A 63 -24.13 -11.11 8.63
C ALA A 63 -23.45 -11.92 7.53
N SER A 64 -24.06 -11.96 6.34
CA SER A 64 -23.42 -12.37 5.07
C SER A 64 -22.13 -11.58 4.72
N GLY A 65 -21.74 -10.60 5.54
CA GLY A 65 -20.54 -9.77 5.40
C GLY A 65 -19.39 -10.10 6.36
N ALA A 66 -19.50 -11.12 7.23
CA ALA A 66 -18.46 -11.46 8.20
C ALA A 66 -17.12 -11.82 7.53
N TYR A 67 -17.17 -12.61 6.45
CA TYR A 67 -15.99 -12.94 5.66
C TYR A 67 -15.38 -11.72 4.97
N SER A 68 -16.21 -10.86 4.36
CA SER A 68 -15.78 -9.60 3.76
C SER A 68 -15.11 -8.66 4.78
N ALA A 69 -15.62 -8.60 6.00
CA ALA A 69 -15.01 -7.84 7.09
C ALA A 69 -13.66 -8.42 7.54
N TYR A 70 -13.55 -9.74 7.58
CA TYR A 70 -12.28 -10.40 7.87
C TYR A 70 -11.23 -10.17 6.76
N MET A 71 -11.65 -10.30 5.50
CA MET A 71 -10.80 -10.05 4.35
C MET A 71 -10.37 -8.58 4.25
N SER A 72 -11.24 -7.62 4.58
CA SER A 72 -10.85 -6.20 4.59
C SER A 72 -9.69 -5.93 5.56
N ALA A 73 -9.72 -6.59 6.72
CA ALA A 73 -8.66 -6.50 7.71
C ALA A 73 -7.39 -7.26 7.30
N GLN A 74 -7.50 -8.52 6.88
CA GLN A 74 -6.32 -9.34 6.59
C GLN A 74 -5.63 -8.93 5.29
N MET A 75 -6.40 -8.73 4.24
CA MET A 75 -5.87 -8.56 2.90
C MET A 75 -5.41 -7.13 2.64
N PHE A 76 -6.22 -6.14 3.00
CA PHE A 76 -5.90 -4.73 2.72
C PHE A 76 -5.25 -4.04 3.91
N PHE A 77 -5.90 -4.03 5.07
CA PHE A 77 -5.38 -3.29 6.24
C PHE A 77 -4.05 -3.87 6.76
N LYS A 78 -3.93 -5.20 6.86
CA LYS A 78 -2.70 -5.86 7.30
C LYS A 78 -1.77 -6.17 6.13
N GLY A 79 -2.21 -6.99 5.18
CA GLY A 79 -1.38 -7.47 4.07
C GLY A 79 -0.86 -6.33 3.20
N THR A 80 -1.78 -5.59 2.57
CA THR A 80 -1.42 -4.54 1.61
C THR A 80 -0.74 -3.34 2.27
N ASN A 81 -1.18 -2.87 3.44
CA ASN A 81 -0.47 -1.75 4.08
C ASN A 81 0.93 -2.15 4.54
N VAL A 82 1.09 -3.25 5.27
CA VAL A 82 2.41 -3.60 5.83
C VAL A 82 3.39 -3.92 4.71
N VAL A 83 3.01 -4.83 3.82
CA VAL A 83 3.93 -5.29 2.76
C VAL A 83 4.01 -4.26 1.63
N GLY A 84 2.89 -3.64 1.26
CA GLY A 84 2.85 -2.61 0.21
C GLY A 84 3.62 -1.36 0.57
N ILE A 85 3.50 -0.84 1.80
CA ILE A 85 4.31 0.31 2.23
C ILE A 85 5.79 -0.08 2.32
N ALA A 86 6.11 -1.26 2.86
CA ALA A 86 7.49 -1.74 2.87
C ALA A 86 8.07 -1.83 1.46
N GLY A 87 7.32 -2.38 0.49
CA GLY A 87 7.68 -2.41 -0.92
C GLY A 87 7.86 -1.01 -1.51
N ALA A 88 6.95 -0.08 -1.20
CA ALA A 88 7.03 1.31 -1.63
C ALA A 88 8.32 1.97 -1.15
N VAL A 89 8.67 1.81 0.13
CA VAL A 89 9.91 2.33 0.70
C VAL A 89 11.12 1.70 0.04
N LEU A 90 11.18 0.36 -0.05
CA LEU A 90 12.32 -0.37 -0.61
C LEU A 90 12.58 0.00 -2.08
N PHE A 91 11.53 0.06 -2.91
CA PHE A 91 11.67 0.35 -4.33
C PHE A 91 11.98 1.82 -4.60
N ALA A 92 11.30 2.74 -3.90
CA ALA A 92 11.44 4.16 -4.17
C ALA A 92 12.68 4.79 -3.54
N THR A 93 13.19 4.24 -2.42
CA THR A 93 14.44 4.72 -1.77
C THR A 93 15.62 4.67 -2.73
N ALA A 94 15.69 3.62 -3.57
CA ALA A 94 16.78 3.40 -4.50
C ALA A 94 16.68 4.20 -5.80
N LEU A 95 15.60 4.96 -6.04
CA LEU A 95 15.37 5.59 -7.35
C LEU A 95 16.38 6.67 -7.70
N VAL A 96 16.78 7.48 -6.71
CA VAL A 96 17.74 8.59 -6.88
C VAL A 96 18.89 8.48 -5.89
N ALA A 97 18.61 8.26 -4.61
CA ALA A 97 19.63 8.24 -3.55
C ALA A 97 20.74 7.19 -3.81
N ARG A 98 20.40 6.04 -4.41
CA ARG A 98 21.40 5.01 -4.77
C ARG A 98 22.38 5.49 -5.83
N GLU A 99 21.88 6.17 -6.86
CA GLU A 99 22.72 6.65 -7.95
C GLU A 99 23.63 7.79 -7.48
N ARG A 100 23.12 8.64 -6.56
CA ARG A 100 23.91 9.67 -5.89
C ARG A 100 25.02 9.07 -5.02
N GLU A 101 24.67 8.12 -4.17
CA GLU A 101 25.62 7.46 -3.25
C GLU A 101 26.73 6.71 -4.01
N ASN A 102 26.40 6.10 -5.16
CA ASN A 102 27.37 5.40 -6.01
C ASN A 102 28.15 6.34 -6.96
N GLY A 103 27.95 7.66 -6.92
CA GLY A 103 28.59 8.61 -7.83
C GLY A 103 28.17 8.42 -9.31
N THR A 104 27.03 7.78 -9.56
CA THR A 104 26.54 7.49 -10.92
C THR A 104 25.47 8.46 -11.40
N LEU A 105 25.03 9.38 -10.54
CA LEU A 105 24.01 10.37 -10.88
C LEU A 105 24.51 11.33 -11.98
N GLU A 106 25.78 11.74 -11.95
CA GLU A 106 26.37 12.60 -12.98
C GLU A 106 26.31 11.96 -14.38
N PHE A 107 26.64 10.66 -14.50
CA PHE A 107 26.54 9.92 -15.75
C PHE A 107 25.10 9.78 -16.25
N LEU A 108 24.12 9.76 -15.35
CA LEU A 108 22.71 9.73 -15.73
C LEU A 108 22.25 11.10 -16.23
N LEU A 109 22.71 12.18 -15.60
CA LEU A 109 22.36 13.56 -15.93
C LEU A 109 23.07 14.08 -17.20
N SER A 110 24.22 13.52 -17.57
CA SER A 110 24.93 13.84 -18.81
C SER A 110 24.25 13.28 -20.08
N ARG A 111 23.30 12.34 -19.92
CA ARG A 111 22.51 11.83 -21.03
C ARG A 111 21.54 12.92 -21.54
N PRO A 112 21.19 12.92 -22.84
CA PRO A 112 20.28 13.90 -23.44
C PRO A 112 18.80 13.63 -23.09
N TYR A 113 18.50 13.39 -21.81
CA TYR A 113 17.16 13.23 -21.28
C TYR A 113 16.88 14.33 -20.27
N SER A 114 15.67 14.91 -20.33
CA SER A 114 15.27 15.87 -19.31
C SER A 114 15.17 15.19 -17.93
N ARG A 115 15.55 15.93 -16.88
CA ARG A 115 15.49 15.46 -15.48
C ARG A 115 14.10 14.95 -15.09
N THR A 116 13.05 15.62 -15.56
CA THR A 116 11.66 15.18 -15.38
C THR A 116 11.39 13.83 -16.03
N ARG A 117 11.84 13.62 -17.26
CA ARG A 117 11.66 12.34 -17.96
C ARG A 117 12.38 11.21 -17.23
N ILE A 118 13.58 11.46 -16.71
CA ILE A 118 14.34 10.49 -15.92
C ILE A 118 13.55 10.07 -14.68
N LEU A 119 13.13 11.05 -13.87
CA LEU A 119 12.44 10.78 -12.60
C LEU A 119 11.08 10.10 -12.80
N LEU A 120 10.26 10.61 -13.72
CA LEU A 120 8.94 10.04 -13.99
C LEU A 120 9.03 8.64 -14.58
N SER A 121 9.99 8.37 -15.48
CA SER A 121 10.18 7.02 -16.03
C SER A 121 10.52 6.00 -14.93
N LYS A 122 11.36 6.40 -13.98
CA LYS A 122 11.74 5.59 -12.81
C LYS A 122 10.55 5.36 -11.89
N PHE A 123 9.84 6.44 -11.54
CA PHE A 123 8.69 6.37 -10.65
C PHE A 123 7.55 5.53 -11.23
N LEU A 124 7.23 5.69 -12.52
CA LEU A 124 6.18 4.89 -13.17
C LEU A 124 6.49 3.39 -13.14
N VAL A 125 7.75 3.00 -13.31
CA VAL A 125 8.15 1.58 -13.19
C VAL A 125 7.94 1.08 -11.77
N VAL A 126 8.31 1.86 -10.75
CA VAL A 126 8.05 1.50 -9.34
C VAL A 126 6.56 1.44 -9.03
N ALA A 127 5.78 2.42 -9.50
CA ALA A 127 4.33 2.42 -9.32
C ALA A 127 3.69 1.17 -9.93
N VAL A 128 4.03 0.82 -11.18
CA VAL A 128 3.54 -0.42 -11.82
C VAL A 128 3.99 -1.67 -11.05
N ALA A 129 5.24 -1.70 -10.58
CA ALA A 129 5.78 -2.80 -9.80
C ALA A 129 5.13 -2.98 -8.42
N LEU A 130 4.46 -1.95 -7.89
CA LEU A 130 3.67 -2.02 -6.65
C LEU A 130 2.22 -2.38 -6.95
N VAL A 131 1.62 -1.71 -7.94
CA VAL A 131 0.20 -1.83 -8.27
C VAL A 131 -0.13 -3.22 -8.82
N VAL A 132 0.64 -3.71 -9.79
CA VAL A 132 0.32 -4.99 -10.46
C VAL A 132 0.23 -6.15 -9.46
N PRO A 133 1.20 -6.35 -8.54
CA PRO A 133 1.09 -7.39 -7.52
C PRO A 133 -0.14 -7.25 -6.63
N ILE A 134 -0.52 -6.04 -6.21
CA ILE A 134 -1.72 -5.82 -5.39
C ILE A 134 -2.97 -6.31 -6.11
N TYR A 135 -3.14 -6.00 -7.40
CA TYR A 135 -4.27 -6.50 -8.18
C TYR A 135 -4.22 -8.01 -8.38
N LEU A 136 -3.05 -8.56 -8.70
CA LEU A 136 -2.89 -10.00 -8.92
C LEU A 136 -3.27 -10.78 -7.66
N THR A 137 -2.70 -10.44 -6.50
CA THR A 137 -3.03 -11.11 -5.24
C THR A 137 -4.48 -10.84 -4.81
N SER A 138 -5.04 -9.69 -5.17
CA SER A 138 -6.46 -9.42 -4.92
C SER A 138 -7.38 -10.31 -5.73
N TRP A 139 -7.06 -10.56 -6.98
CA TRP A 139 -7.86 -11.43 -7.83
C TRP A 139 -7.66 -12.91 -7.53
N THR A 140 -6.51 -13.35 -6.99
CA THR A 140 -6.33 -14.72 -6.51
C THR A 140 -7.18 -15.01 -5.27
N ALA A 141 -7.47 -14.01 -4.44
CA ALA A 141 -8.33 -14.16 -3.27
C ALA A 141 -9.74 -14.68 -3.63
N ILE A 142 -10.27 -14.31 -4.80
CA ILE A 142 -11.63 -14.64 -5.24
C ILE A 142 -11.80 -16.17 -5.41
N PRO A 143 -11.05 -16.88 -6.28
CA PRO A 143 -11.14 -18.32 -6.39
C PRO A 143 -10.62 -19.05 -5.15
N LEU A 144 -9.69 -18.48 -4.37
CA LEU A 144 -9.25 -19.10 -3.12
C LEU A 144 -10.35 -19.12 -2.05
N SER A 145 -11.21 -18.10 -2.03
CA SER A 145 -12.33 -18.01 -1.09
C SER A 145 -13.33 -19.15 -1.24
N THR A 146 -13.50 -19.68 -2.46
CA THR A 146 -14.43 -20.80 -2.69
C THR A 146 -13.97 -22.09 -2.04
N LEU A 147 -12.68 -22.22 -1.69
CA LEU A 147 -12.13 -23.38 -0.96
C LEU A 147 -12.61 -23.44 0.49
N VAL A 148 -13.09 -22.33 1.04
CA VAL A 148 -13.63 -22.23 2.40
C VAL A 148 -15.14 -21.95 2.39
N GLU A 149 -15.80 -22.25 1.27
CA GLU A 149 -17.25 -22.06 1.06
C GLU A 149 -17.71 -20.60 1.16
N GLU A 150 -16.80 -19.65 0.91
CA GLU A 150 -17.07 -18.22 0.93
C GLU A 150 -16.90 -17.60 -0.46
N GLN A 151 -17.44 -16.38 -0.65
CA GLN A 151 -17.35 -15.66 -1.92
C GLN A 151 -16.93 -14.20 -1.70
N LEU A 152 -16.17 -13.69 -2.66
CA LEU A 152 -15.85 -12.27 -2.76
C LEU A 152 -16.35 -11.73 -4.09
N ASP A 153 -16.99 -10.57 -4.05
CA ASP A 153 -17.39 -9.88 -5.26
C ASP A 153 -16.16 -9.28 -5.98
N PHE A 154 -16.07 -9.50 -7.28
CA PHE A 154 -14.97 -9.00 -8.10
C PHE A 154 -14.92 -7.46 -8.10
N GLY A 155 -16.08 -6.81 -8.14
CA GLY A 155 -16.20 -5.35 -8.19
C GLY A 155 -15.68 -4.71 -6.90
N THR A 156 -16.12 -5.20 -5.74
CA THR A 156 -15.70 -4.69 -4.43
C THR A 156 -14.21 -4.94 -4.16
N VAL A 157 -13.70 -6.13 -4.49
CA VAL A 157 -12.27 -6.47 -4.37
C VAL A 157 -11.41 -5.57 -5.26
N THR A 158 -11.81 -5.38 -6.51
CA THR A 158 -11.07 -4.53 -7.47
C THR A 158 -11.09 -3.06 -7.03
N LEU A 159 -12.21 -2.59 -6.47
CA LEU A 159 -12.31 -1.24 -5.91
C LEU A 159 -11.42 -1.05 -4.68
N ALA A 160 -11.41 -2.02 -3.76
CA ALA A 160 -10.52 -2.00 -2.60
C ALA A 160 -9.04 -2.05 -3.03
N ALA A 161 -8.69 -2.87 -4.02
CA ALA A 161 -7.35 -2.93 -4.60
C ALA A 161 -6.94 -1.60 -5.27
N THR A 162 -7.88 -0.91 -5.92
CA THR A 162 -7.67 0.43 -6.47
C THR A 162 -7.32 1.43 -5.38
N HIS A 163 -8.09 1.44 -4.30
CA HIS A 163 -7.87 2.33 -3.16
C HIS A 163 -6.53 2.05 -2.46
N ALA A 164 -6.25 0.78 -2.18
CA ALA A 164 -5.01 0.34 -1.56
C ALA A 164 -3.78 0.65 -2.42
N SER A 165 -3.91 0.48 -3.74
CA SER A 165 -2.89 0.88 -4.71
C SER A 165 -2.59 2.38 -4.65
N ALA A 166 -3.62 3.23 -4.62
CA ALA A 166 -3.44 4.68 -4.49
C ALA A 166 -2.72 5.05 -3.20
N PHE A 167 -3.05 4.39 -2.09
CA PHE A 167 -2.40 4.58 -0.80
C PHE A 167 -0.93 4.15 -0.79
N VAL A 168 -0.61 2.98 -1.35
CA VAL A 168 0.77 2.48 -1.47
C VAL A 168 1.61 3.38 -2.38
N VAL A 169 1.05 3.85 -3.50
CA VAL A 169 1.74 4.77 -4.41
C VAL A 169 1.97 6.15 -3.78
N LEU A 170 1.09 6.61 -2.88
CA LEU A 170 1.34 7.82 -2.08
C LEU A 170 2.62 7.67 -1.24
N PHE A 171 2.81 6.54 -0.56
CA PHE A 171 4.05 6.27 0.19
C PHE A 171 5.27 6.12 -0.72
N ALA A 172 5.10 5.57 -1.92
CA ALA A 172 6.18 5.54 -2.92
C ALA A 172 6.57 6.97 -3.37
N ALA A 173 5.60 7.88 -3.52
CA ALA A 173 5.85 9.27 -3.86
C ALA A 173 6.53 10.04 -2.72
N LEU A 174 6.11 9.83 -1.47
CA LEU A 174 6.78 10.39 -0.29
C LEU A 174 8.23 9.91 -0.20
N THR A 175 8.46 8.61 -0.40
CA THR A 175 9.80 8.02 -0.41
C THR A 175 10.65 8.56 -1.56
N LEU A 176 10.06 8.74 -2.75
CA LEU A 176 10.74 9.37 -3.88
C LEU A 176 11.19 10.78 -3.55
N LEU A 177 10.32 11.60 -2.94
CA LEU A 177 10.67 12.96 -2.53
C LEU A 177 11.85 12.95 -1.55
N CYS A 178 11.82 12.07 -0.54
CA CYS A 178 12.94 11.88 0.37
C CYS A 178 14.21 11.41 -0.35
N SER A 179 14.09 10.48 -1.31
CA SER A 179 15.22 9.96 -2.12
C SER A 179 15.86 11.05 -2.98
N VAL A 180 15.08 12.00 -3.48
CA VAL A 180 15.59 13.16 -4.24
C VAL A 180 16.38 14.11 -3.34
N VAL A 181 15.90 14.38 -2.13
CA VAL A 181 16.47 15.38 -1.21
C VAL A 181 17.64 14.83 -0.40
N ALA A 182 17.58 13.55 0.00
CA ALA A 182 18.58 12.94 0.86
C ALA A 182 19.87 12.57 0.10
N ARG A 183 21.00 12.54 0.83
CA ARG A 183 22.31 12.26 0.24
C ARG A 183 22.61 10.77 0.04
N SER A 184 21.99 9.90 0.84
CA SER A 184 22.21 8.44 0.78
C SER A 184 20.91 7.65 0.93
N GLN A 185 20.94 6.38 0.56
CA GLN A 185 19.81 5.48 0.74
C GLN A 185 19.45 5.30 2.21
N ALA A 186 20.45 5.22 3.09
CA ALA A 186 20.25 5.06 4.52
C ALA A 186 19.48 6.25 5.13
N HIS A 187 19.85 7.50 4.79
CA HIS A 187 19.14 8.68 5.26
C HIS A 187 17.70 8.73 4.76
N THR A 188 17.48 8.34 3.50
CA THR A 188 16.14 8.24 2.91
C THR A 188 15.29 7.23 3.67
N ALA A 189 15.81 6.02 3.85
CA ALA A 189 15.11 4.93 4.55
C ALA A 189 14.83 5.28 6.01
N PHE A 190 15.78 5.90 6.71
CA PHE A 190 15.59 6.33 8.09
C PHE A 190 14.51 7.40 8.21
N ALA A 191 14.55 8.45 7.37
CA ALA A 191 13.57 9.53 7.42
C ALA A 191 12.14 9.04 7.15
N VAL A 192 11.97 8.20 6.13
CA VAL A 192 10.66 7.64 5.78
C VAL A 192 10.20 6.61 6.82
N GLY A 193 11.13 5.78 7.32
CA GLY A 193 10.85 4.81 8.39
C GLY A 193 10.40 5.49 9.68
N ALA A 194 11.11 6.53 10.12
CA ALA A 194 10.73 7.33 11.29
C ALA A 194 9.35 7.98 11.10
N PHE A 195 9.08 8.53 9.92
CA PHE A 195 7.77 9.07 9.58
C PHE A 195 6.67 7.99 9.67
N ILE A 196 6.87 6.81 9.10
CA ILE A 196 5.92 5.70 9.19
C ILE A 196 5.69 5.27 10.64
N VAL A 197 6.74 5.13 11.45
CA VAL A 197 6.62 4.74 12.87
C VAL A 197 5.79 5.77 13.65
N ILE A 198 6.02 7.06 13.44
CA ILE A 198 5.23 8.13 14.06
C ILE A 198 3.76 8.04 13.61
N GLN A 199 3.52 7.85 12.31
CA GLN A 199 2.16 7.72 11.76
C GLN A 199 1.41 6.52 12.33
N VAL A 200 2.09 5.39 12.52
CA VAL A 200 1.53 4.20 13.16
C VAL A 200 1.27 4.45 14.65
N ALA A 201 2.18 5.12 15.36
CA ALA A 201 1.98 5.48 16.77
C ALA A 201 0.75 6.38 16.96
N ILE A 202 0.59 7.40 16.11
CA ILE A 202 -0.58 8.29 16.10
C ILE A 202 -1.86 7.49 15.81
N TYR A 203 -1.81 6.54 14.87
CA TYR A 203 -2.97 5.70 14.53
C TYR A 203 -3.50 4.90 15.73
N PHE A 204 -2.61 4.45 16.61
CA PHE A 204 -3.00 3.68 17.79
C PHE A 204 -3.59 4.52 18.93
N ILE A 205 -3.51 5.85 18.87
CA ILE A 205 -4.09 6.76 19.86
C ILE A 205 -5.45 7.23 19.32
N GLN A 206 -6.55 6.78 19.93
CA GLN A 206 -7.91 6.95 19.36
C GLN A 206 -8.28 8.43 19.16
N GLU A 207 -7.87 9.30 20.07
CA GLU A 207 -8.19 10.73 20.10
C GLU A 207 -7.56 11.50 18.95
N ILE A 208 -6.37 11.09 18.51
CA ILE A 208 -5.61 11.75 17.43
C ILE A 208 -5.46 10.88 16.18
N ARG A 209 -6.12 9.72 16.12
CA ARG A 209 -6.09 8.79 14.99
C ARG A 209 -6.36 9.48 13.65
N ILE A 210 -7.22 10.50 13.65
CA ILE A 210 -7.57 11.26 12.44
C ILE A 210 -6.41 12.01 11.80
N ALA A 211 -5.36 12.30 12.57
CA ALA A 211 -4.13 12.90 12.04
C ALA A 211 -3.23 11.86 11.35
N SER A 212 -3.49 10.56 11.51
CA SER A 212 -2.69 9.51 10.89
C SER A 212 -3.12 9.24 9.46
N LEU A 213 -2.15 9.15 8.55
CA LEU A 213 -2.39 8.70 7.19
C LEU A 213 -2.93 7.27 7.14
N PHE A 214 -2.63 6.42 8.13
CA PHE A 214 -3.12 5.04 8.16
C PHE A 214 -4.65 4.94 8.32
N GLN A 215 -5.31 5.98 8.84
CA GLN A 215 -6.77 6.02 8.86
C GLN A 215 -7.37 6.02 7.43
N LEU A 216 -6.64 6.55 6.44
CA LEU A 216 -7.09 6.53 5.05
C LEU A 216 -7.06 5.13 4.44
N SER A 217 -6.48 4.15 5.11
CA SER A 217 -6.33 2.78 4.63
C SER A 217 -6.62 1.80 5.76
N ASP A 218 -7.60 2.07 6.62
CA ASP A 218 -7.98 1.19 7.73
C ASP A 218 -9.25 0.37 7.46
N PHE A 219 -9.69 -0.36 8.49
CA PHE A 219 -10.92 -1.14 8.41
C PHE A 219 -12.17 -0.28 8.13
N ASP A 220 -12.23 0.96 8.63
CA ASP A 220 -13.35 1.88 8.43
C ASP A 220 -13.46 2.32 6.95
N VAL A 221 -12.37 2.15 6.19
CA VAL A 221 -12.34 2.32 4.73
C VAL A 221 -12.69 1.02 4.01
N TYR A 222 -11.96 -0.07 4.27
CA TYR A 222 -12.09 -1.30 3.48
C TYR A 222 -13.32 -2.16 3.80
N GLY A 223 -13.78 -2.15 5.06
CA GLY A 223 -14.96 -2.92 5.49
C GLY A 223 -16.20 -2.57 4.67
N PRO A 224 -16.60 -1.27 4.62
CA PRO A 224 -17.75 -0.84 3.82
C PRO A 224 -17.59 -1.05 2.31
N ILE A 225 -16.36 -1.07 1.78
CA ILE A 225 -16.10 -1.35 0.37
C ILE A 225 -16.39 -2.83 0.06
N LEU A 226 -15.79 -3.75 0.83
CA LEU A 226 -15.94 -5.19 0.60
C LEU A 226 -17.32 -5.72 0.96
N SER A 227 -18.04 -5.06 1.86
CA SER A 227 -19.44 -5.40 2.13
C SER A 227 -20.42 -4.88 1.07
N GLY A 228 -19.94 -4.16 0.04
CA GLY A 228 -20.80 -3.57 -1.00
C GLY A 228 -21.58 -2.32 -0.56
N ASN A 229 -21.35 -1.82 0.66
CA ASN A 229 -22.08 -0.69 1.23
C ASN A 229 -21.60 0.68 0.70
N ARG A 230 -20.46 0.71 -0.01
CA ARG A 230 -19.95 1.93 -0.67
C ARG A 230 -19.89 1.76 -2.18
N PRO A 231 -20.70 2.50 -2.95
CA PRO A 231 -20.65 2.42 -4.40
C PRO A 231 -19.35 3.00 -4.95
N PHE A 232 -18.93 2.51 -6.12
CA PHE A 232 -17.70 2.92 -6.81
C PHE A 232 -17.47 4.44 -6.83
N VAL A 233 -18.51 5.20 -7.22
CA VAL A 233 -18.45 6.67 -7.34
C VAL A 233 -18.07 7.33 -6.03
N SER A 234 -18.63 6.87 -4.90
CA SER A 234 -18.36 7.43 -3.57
C SER A 234 -16.92 7.18 -3.11
N VAL A 235 -16.37 6.00 -3.42
CA VAL A 235 -15.01 5.62 -3.02
C VAL A 235 -13.99 6.35 -3.90
N PHE A 236 -14.25 6.39 -5.20
CA PHE A 236 -13.32 6.97 -6.17
C PHE A 236 -13.25 8.49 -6.03
N PHE A 237 -14.39 9.19 -6.06
CA PHE A 237 -14.44 10.65 -5.90
C PHE A 237 -14.34 11.10 -4.43
N GLY A 238 -14.36 10.17 -3.48
CA GLY A 238 -14.09 10.43 -2.07
C GLY A 238 -12.59 10.39 -1.76
N SER A 239 -12.17 9.45 -0.90
CA SER A 239 -10.79 9.37 -0.41
C SER A 239 -9.76 9.05 -1.50
N THR A 240 -10.12 8.24 -2.51
CA THR A 240 -9.17 7.76 -3.52
C THR A 240 -8.63 8.90 -4.40
N VAL A 241 -9.49 9.80 -4.90
CA VAL A 241 -9.04 10.92 -5.73
C VAL A 241 -8.10 11.85 -4.96
N TRP A 242 -8.36 12.10 -3.68
CA TRP A 242 -7.48 12.91 -2.85
C TRP A 242 -6.10 12.27 -2.64
N LEU A 243 -6.03 10.95 -2.50
CA LEU A 243 -4.74 10.22 -2.48
C LEU A 243 -3.97 10.40 -3.79
N LEU A 244 -4.66 10.33 -4.93
CA LEU A 244 -4.05 10.51 -6.25
C LEU A 244 -3.58 11.96 -6.48
N VAL A 245 -4.38 12.94 -6.06
CA VAL A 245 -4.03 14.36 -6.11
C VAL A 245 -2.82 14.66 -5.22
N ALA A 246 -2.82 14.15 -3.98
CA ALA A 246 -1.68 14.28 -3.07
C ALA A 246 -0.41 13.62 -3.66
N THR A 247 -0.55 12.43 -4.24
CA THR A 247 0.53 11.73 -4.94
C THR A 247 1.08 12.59 -6.08
N ALA A 248 0.22 13.12 -6.94
CA ALA A 248 0.62 13.97 -8.07
C ALA A 248 1.33 15.25 -7.58
N ALA A 249 0.83 15.88 -6.52
CA ALA A 249 1.46 17.05 -5.91
C ALA A 249 2.87 16.73 -5.36
N ILE A 250 3.02 15.62 -4.62
CA ILE A 250 4.31 15.19 -4.07
C ILE A 250 5.30 14.85 -5.20
N VAL A 251 4.84 14.15 -6.24
CA VAL A 251 5.68 13.86 -7.42
C VAL A 251 6.09 15.16 -8.13
N ALA A 252 5.19 16.14 -8.26
CA ALA A 252 5.51 17.43 -8.85
C ALA A 252 6.58 18.18 -8.04
N VAL A 253 6.49 18.16 -6.70
CA VAL A 253 7.52 18.71 -5.80
C VAL A 253 8.83 17.95 -5.97
N ALA A 254 8.80 16.61 -6.00
CA ALA A 254 10.00 15.80 -6.21
C ALA A 254 10.67 16.11 -7.56
N VAL A 255 9.89 16.31 -8.63
CA VAL A 255 10.40 16.75 -9.94
C VAL A 255 11.03 18.15 -9.84
N ALA A 256 10.38 19.09 -9.15
CA ALA A 256 10.91 20.45 -8.99
C ALA A 256 12.25 20.44 -8.22
N GLN A 257 12.36 19.64 -7.16
CA GLN A 257 13.59 19.48 -6.40
C GLN A 257 14.68 18.79 -7.23
N PHE A 258 14.34 17.72 -7.97
CA PHE A 258 15.31 17.01 -8.81
C PHE A 258 15.84 17.87 -9.97
N ARG A 259 15.03 18.81 -10.48
CA ARG A 259 15.48 19.80 -11.47
C ARG A 259 16.57 20.74 -10.93
N ARG A 260 16.58 20.99 -9.62
CA ARG A 260 17.56 21.85 -8.95
C ARG A 260 18.75 21.07 -8.36
N ALA A 261 18.66 19.75 -8.29
CA ALA A 261 19.69 18.92 -7.67
C ALA A 261 21.03 19.04 -8.41
N GLU A 262 22.10 19.33 -7.67
CA GLU A 262 23.46 19.21 -8.18
C GLU A 262 23.86 17.71 -8.26
N PRO A 263 24.80 17.35 -9.14
CA PRO A 263 25.32 15.99 -9.25
C PRO A 263 25.82 15.43 -7.91
#